data_AF-A0A5C2STA8-F1
#
_entry.id   AF-A0A5C2STA8-F1
#
_cell.length_a   1.000
_cell.length_b   1.000
_cell.length_c   1.000
_cell.angle_alpha   90.00
_cell.angle_beta   90.00
_cell.angle_gamma   90.00
#
_symmetry.space_group_name_H-M   'P 1'
#
loop_
_entity.id
_entity.type
_entity.pdbx_description
1 polymer ?
#
loop_
_entity_poly.entity_id
_entity_poly.type
_entity_poly.pdbx_seq_one_letter_code
_entity_poly.pdbx_strand_id
1 'polypeptide(L)'
;MASAQTTERSIVQHAEFSPPLSPTTRIDLSVLQQYVDSLTVLHLGPMTHAAFVAADVPMLLVRTMPQLAELKLVLVPSSAGSGTMLPQILIRPERLPALHSLHIEGATLRCESLSQLKRLELRNTVFAPLGHTFDEFLTMLATGEALEELVLENYIGRMGAGDSTPFHFPLATCKTAYVKDTTQNLYRLLAHLSEPPEDTRLAVSFAAGIPSALDILPLKGAVPPLQQPVQCATFQFVSDGAQLICAGWKHKITIEHCSGTPVTVLGNASSSVHSVALVVLMRFLAFMPVSTLEIADATEGINLQEWFDLLVLTPNVRELFIKQPIEGPGRVVSNIVTALASFSGQAVESPVKCPHLKDVKVRGTVYSPWLIDVIGQSAKWRAQYRAPLRSLELVLAPRFNGMPHCEFASDAARDWAAKLQVDKYVGRVVVKDAIIRSF
;
A
#
# COMPACT_ATOMS: atom_id res chain seq x y z
N MET A 1 -41.92 13.35 -31.24
CA MET A 1 -40.78 12.89 -32.07
C MET A 1 -39.66 13.90 -31.95
N ALA A 2 -38.99 13.90 -30.79
CA ALA A 2 -37.91 14.83 -30.48
C ALA A 2 -36.56 14.15 -30.76
N SER A 3 -35.76 14.76 -31.65
CA SER A 3 -34.29 14.76 -31.68
C SER A 3 -33.56 13.47 -31.23
N ALA A 4 -33.44 12.51 -32.15
CA ALA A 4 -32.50 11.38 -32.05
C ALA A 4 -31.10 11.69 -32.66
N GLN A 5 -30.79 12.97 -32.93
CA GLN A 5 -29.60 13.39 -33.67
C GLN A 5 -28.46 13.97 -32.82
N THR A 6 -28.54 13.90 -31.49
CA THR A 6 -27.50 14.42 -30.59
C THR A 6 -26.96 13.33 -29.70
N THR A 7 -26.05 12.50 -30.22
CA THR A 7 -24.80 12.04 -29.56
C THR A 7 -24.15 10.92 -30.38
N GLU A 8 -23.70 11.19 -31.60
CA GLU A 8 -22.50 10.48 -32.09
C GLU A 8 -21.32 11.06 -31.29
N ARG A 9 -21.10 10.55 -30.07
CA ARG A 9 -19.82 10.77 -29.40
C ARG A 9 -18.77 10.15 -30.30
N SER A 10 -17.81 10.96 -30.76
CA SER A 10 -16.70 10.47 -31.56
C SER A 10 -16.01 9.33 -30.81
N ILE A 11 -16.07 8.13 -31.38
CA ILE A 11 -15.43 6.92 -30.85
C ILE A 11 -13.92 7.13 -30.76
N VAL A 12 -13.36 7.83 -31.76
CA VAL A 12 -11.96 8.25 -31.80
C VAL A 12 -11.84 9.59 -31.08
N GLN A 13 -11.10 9.60 -29.97
CA GLN A 13 -10.80 10.84 -29.23
C GLN A 13 -9.56 11.53 -29.78
N HIS A 14 -8.55 10.73 -30.13
CA HIS A 14 -7.23 11.20 -30.55
C HIS A 14 -6.55 10.12 -31.37
N ALA A 15 -5.86 10.52 -32.42
CA ALA A 15 -5.02 9.64 -33.21
C ALA A 15 -3.86 10.43 -33.82
N GLU A 16 -2.66 9.87 -33.77
CA GLU A 16 -1.45 10.45 -34.36
C GLU A 16 -0.87 9.51 -35.41
N PHE A 17 -0.27 10.08 -36.46
CA PHE A 17 0.27 9.35 -37.60
C PHE A 17 1.69 9.81 -37.92
N SER A 18 2.51 8.90 -38.44
CA SER A 18 3.85 9.18 -38.94
C SER A 18 4.00 8.68 -40.39
N PRO A 19 4.07 9.56 -41.40
CA PRO A 19 4.02 11.03 -41.30
C PRO A 19 2.63 11.56 -40.89
N PRO A 20 2.53 12.79 -40.36
CA PRO A 20 1.24 13.39 -39.99
C PRO A 20 0.29 13.52 -41.18
N LEU A 21 -0.99 13.23 -40.96
CA LEU A 21 -2.04 13.50 -41.95
C LEU A 21 -2.33 15.00 -42.07
N SER A 22 -3.00 15.41 -43.16
CA SER A 22 -3.47 16.79 -43.31
C SER A 22 -4.35 17.19 -42.12
N PRO A 23 -4.18 18.39 -41.54
CA PRO A 23 -4.98 18.87 -40.41
C PRO A 23 -6.48 19.01 -40.75
N THR A 24 -6.84 18.97 -42.03
CA THR A 24 -8.24 19.01 -42.49
C THR A 24 -8.93 17.65 -42.51
N THR A 25 -8.19 16.54 -42.32
CA THR A 25 -8.75 15.19 -42.38
C THR A 25 -9.55 14.92 -41.10
N ARG A 26 -10.86 14.72 -41.24
CA ARG A 26 -11.69 14.23 -40.15
C ARG A 26 -11.32 12.77 -39.86
N ILE A 27 -10.81 12.49 -38.66
CA ILE A 27 -10.41 11.14 -38.28
C ILE A 27 -11.64 10.38 -37.78
N ASP A 28 -12.02 9.34 -38.50
CA ASP A 28 -12.98 8.34 -38.08
C ASP A 28 -12.38 6.92 -38.21
N LEU A 29 -13.17 5.89 -37.91
CA LEU A 29 -12.72 4.51 -37.99
C LEU A 29 -12.34 4.08 -39.42
N SER A 30 -12.97 4.65 -40.45
CA SER A 30 -12.63 4.33 -41.84
C SER A 30 -11.25 4.88 -42.21
N VAL A 31 -10.94 6.09 -41.75
CA VAL A 31 -9.60 6.70 -41.91
C VAL A 31 -8.56 5.89 -41.13
N LEU A 32 -8.86 5.49 -39.89
CA LEU A 32 -7.96 4.62 -39.11
C LEU A 32 -7.66 3.29 -39.82
N GLN A 33 -8.66 2.70 -40.48
CA GLN A 33 -8.46 1.47 -41.24
C GLN A 33 -7.57 1.65 -42.47
N GLN A 34 -7.55 2.84 -43.08
CA GLN A 34 -6.71 3.16 -44.25
C GLN A 34 -5.26 3.47 -43.85
N TYR A 35 -5.07 4.10 -42.70
CA TYR A 35 -3.77 4.58 -42.22
C TYR A 35 -3.26 3.79 -41.00
N VAL A 36 -3.67 2.53 -40.88
CA VAL A 36 -3.36 1.66 -39.73
C VAL A 36 -1.85 1.44 -39.57
N ASP A 37 -1.10 1.42 -40.68
CA ASP A 37 0.34 1.17 -40.68
C ASP A 37 1.18 2.38 -40.22
N SER A 38 0.63 3.60 -40.30
CA SER A 38 1.30 4.82 -39.88
C SER A 38 0.84 5.33 -38.52
N LEU A 39 -0.14 4.69 -37.90
CA LEU A 39 -0.73 5.10 -36.62
C LEU A 39 0.26 4.89 -35.47
N THR A 40 0.57 5.95 -34.72
CA THR A 40 1.52 5.93 -33.59
C THR A 40 0.82 6.04 -32.23
N VAL A 41 -0.29 6.77 -32.15
CA VAL A 41 -1.09 6.94 -30.93
C VAL A 41 -2.56 6.72 -31.28
N LEU A 42 -3.29 5.97 -30.46
CA LEU A 42 -4.72 5.75 -30.64
C LEU A 42 -5.48 5.81 -29.32
N HIS A 43 -6.39 6.79 -29.19
CA HIS A 43 -7.30 6.91 -28.05
C HIS A 43 -8.76 6.70 -28.48
N LEU A 44 -9.41 5.72 -27.85
CA LEU A 44 -10.78 5.30 -28.11
C LEU A 44 -11.64 5.45 -26.84
N GLY A 45 -12.86 6.01 -26.97
CA GLY A 45 -13.85 6.08 -25.89
C GLY A 45 -14.22 7.50 -25.45
N PRO A 46 -14.83 7.73 -24.28
CA PRO A 46 -15.62 6.76 -23.54
C PRO A 46 -16.82 6.28 -24.37
N MET A 47 -16.98 4.96 -24.52
CA MET A 47 -18.08 4.36 -25.30
C MET A 47 -18.69 3.15 -24.59
N THR A 48 -19.93 2.77 -24.89
CA THR A 48 -20.52 1.54 -24.34
C THR A 48 -19.96 0.30 -25.03
N HIS A 49 -20.07 -0.87 -24.41
CA HIS A 49 -19.70 -2.13 -25.06
C HIS A 49 -20.48 -2.37 -26.37
N ALA A 50 -21.75 -1.98 -26.42
CA ALA A 50 -22.55 -2.09 -27.64
C ALA A 50 -21.98 -1.23 -28.78
N ALA A 51 -21.55 0.00 -28.49
CA ALA A 51 -20.91 0.88 -29.47
C ALA A 51 -19.54 0.34 -29.89
N PHE A 52 -18.76 -0.20 -28.96
CA PHE A 52 -17.47 -0.84 -29.22
C PHE A 52 -17.59 -2.00 -30.23
N VAL A 53 -18.58 -2.88 -30.05
CA VAL A 53 -18.84 -3.99 -30.98
C VAL A 53 -19.43 -3.48 -32.30
N ALA A 54 -20.44 -2.61 -32.26
CA ALA A 54 -21.13 -2.13 -33.46
C ALA A 54 -20.22 -1.32 -34.40
N ALA A 55 -19.15 -0.72 -33.87
CA ALA A 55 -18.19 0.06 -34.62
C ALA A 55 -16.96 -0.75 -35.07
N ASP A 56 -17.00 -2.08 -34.96
CA ASP A 56 -15.92 -2.98 -35.39
C ASP A 56 -14.55 -2.68 -34.76
N VAL A 57 -14.53 -2.07 -33.58
CA VAL A 57 -13.28 -1.80 -32.84
C VAL A 57 -12.51 -3.10 -32.50
N PRO A 58 -13.16 -4.22 -32.11
CA PRO A 58 -12.45 -5.50 -31.98
C PRO A 58 -11.68 -5.90 -33.23
N MET A 59 -12.26 -5.68 -34.42
CA MET A 59 -11.61 -6.01 -35.68
C MET A 59 -10.42 -5.09 -35.95
N LEU A 60 -10.50 -3.82 -35.57
CA LEU A 60 -9.38 -2.89 -35.62
C LEU A 60 -8.23 -3.37 -34.73
N LEU A 61 -8.49 -3.74 -33.47
CA LEU A 61 -7.46 -4.17 -32.51
C LEU A 61 -6.78 -5.50 -32.88
N VAL A 62 -7.42 -6.31 -33.72
CA VAL A 62 -6.83 -7.54 -34.26
C VAL A 62 -5.89 -7.23 -35.44
N ARG A 63 -5.91 -6.04 -36.05
CA ARG A 63 -4.98 -5.71 -37.15
C ARG A 63 -3.56 -5.48 -36.64
N THR A 64 -2.60 -5.70 -37.53
CA THR A 64 -1.21 -5.30 -37.29
C THR A 64 -1.11 -3.79 -37.39
N MET A 65 -0.53 -3.17 -36.36
CA MET A 65 -0.23 -1.73 -36.30
C MET A 65 1.23 -1.58 -35.88
N PRO A 66 2.18 -1.67 -36.84
CA PRO A 66 3.60 -1.82 -36.54
C PRO A 66 4.21 -0.60 -35.84
N GLN A 67 3.63 0.59 -36.03
CA GLN A 67 4.10 1.85 -35.47
C GLN A 67 3.34 2.28 -34.21
N LEU A 68 2.29 1.55 -33.80
CA LEU A 68 1.45 1.96 -32.68
C LEU A 68 2.22 1.82 -31.38
N ALA A 69 2.55 2.97 -30.80
CA ALA A 69 3.36 3.11 -29.60
C ALA A 69 2.49 3.25 -28.34
N GLU A 70 1.32 3.90 -28.48
CA GLU A 70 0.39 4.15 -27.38
C GLU A 70 -1.06 3.80 -27.74
N LEU A 71 -1.71 3.02 -26.87
CA LEU A 71 -3.13 2.64 -27.01
C LEU A 71 -3.90 2.97 -25.73
N LYS A 72 -4.98 3.74 -25.86
CA LYS A 72 -5.95 3.99 -24.79
C LYS A 72 -7.35 3.56 -25.23
N LEU A 73 -8.00 2.71 -24.43
CA LEU A 73 -9.36 2.27 -24.63
C LEU A 73 -10.19 2.48 -23.36
N VAL A 74 -11.27 3.26 -23.48
CA VAL A 74 -12.20 3.55 -22.37
C VAL A 74 -13.60 3.06 -22.70
N LEU A 75 -14.04 2.02 -21.99
CA LEU A 75 -15.40 1.50 -22.05
C LEU A 75 -16.19 1.95 -20.82
N VAL A 76 -17.36 2.51 -21.07
CA VAL A 76 -18.31 2.85 -20.01
C VAL A 76 -19.14 1.61 -19.70
N PRO A 77 -19.05 1.06 -18.48
CA PRO A 77 -19.89 -0.05 -18.09
C PRO A 77 -21.36 0.37 -18.15
N SER A 78 -22.22 -0.52 -18.65
CA SER A 78 -23.66 -0.33 -18.57
C SER A 78 -24.06 -0.18 -17.10
N SER A 79 -24.88 0.81 -16.77
CA SER A 79 -25.36 1.10 -15.41
C SER A 79 -26.20 -0.02 -14.76
N ALA A 80 -26.31 -1.19 -15.40
CA ALA A 80 -27.08 -2.33 -14.93
C ALA A 80 -26.27 -3.18 -13.94
N GLY A 81 -26.64 -3.07 -12.65
CA GLY A 81 -26.37 -3.96 -11.51
C GLY A 81 -25.30 -5.05 -11.62
N SER A 82 -24.18 -4.83 -10.93
CA SER A 82 -23.28 -5.76 -10.18
C SER A 82 -23.03 -7.22 -10.61
N GLY A 83 -23.42 -7.69 -11.78
CA GLY A 83 -23.31 -9.11 -12.15
C GLY A 83 -22.83 -9.41 -13.57
N THR A 84 -22.86 -8.43 -14.48
CA THR A 84 -22.34 -8.61 -15.84
C THR A 84 -20.82 -8.59 -15.82
N MET A 85 -20.19 -9.66 -16.31
CA MET A 85 -18.74 -9.69 -16.54
C MET A 85 -18.33 -8.52 -17.45
N LEU A 86 -17.18 -7.93 -17.15
CA LEU A 86 -16.61 -6.93 -18.03
C LEU A 86 -16.25 -7.54 -19.39
N PRO A 87 -16.35 -6.77 -20.48
CA PRO A 87 -15.92 -7.23 -21.79
C PRO A 87 -14.42 -7.55 -21.78
N GLN A 88 -14.03 -8.59 -22.52
CA GLN A 88 -12.63 -8.99 -22.66
C GLN A 88 -12.02 -8.44 -23.95
N ILE A 89 -10.88 -7.76 -23.80
CA ILE A 89 -10.09 -7.19 -24.88
C ILE A 89 -8.86 -8.06 -25.05
N LEU A 90 -8.74 -8.69 -26.21
CA LEU A 90 -7.56 -9.46 -26.58
C LEU A 90 -6.56 -8.54 -27.28
N ILE A 91 -5.39 -8.37 -26.67
CA ILE A 91 -4.25 -7.71 -27.30
C ILE A 91 -3.18 -8.76 -27.62
N ARG A 92 -2.64 -8.67 -28.83
CA ARG A 92 -1.59 -9.54 -29.35
C ARG A 92 -0.33 -8.70 -29.60
N PRO A 93 0.66 -8.73 -28.68
CA PRO A 93 1.86 -7.89 -28.77
C PRO A 93 2.61 -8.05 -30.09
N GLU A 94 2.62 -9.24 -30.68
CA GLU A 94 3.27 -9.52 -31.96
C GLU A 94 2.66 -8.74 -33.14
N ARG A 95 1.44 -8.22 -32.97
CA ARG A 95 0.77 -7.34 -33.94
C ARG A 95 1.02 -5.86 -33.68
N LEU A 96 1.50 -5.50 -32.49
CA LEU A 96 1.74 -4.14 -32.02
C LEU A 96 3.19 -4.02 -31.49
N PRO A 97 4.21 -4.29 -32.33
CA PRO A 97 5.61 -4.42 -31.87
C PRO A 97 6.25 -3.13 -31.35
N ALA A 98 5.64 -1.97 -31.60
CA ALA A 98 6.09 -0.68 -31.05
C ALA A 98 5.38 -0.29 -29.74
N LEU A 99 4.38 -1.06 -29.31
CA LEU A 99 3.49 -0.68 -28.21
C LEU A 99 4.24 -0.71 -26.87
N HIS A 100 4.44 0.47 -26.31
CA HIS A 100 5.08 0.64 -25.00
C HIS A 100 4.14 1.21 -23.93
N SER A 101 2.98 1.76 -24.31
CA SER A 101 1.99 2.31 -23.38
C SER A 101 0.59 1.75 -23.67
N LEU A 102 -0.02 1.11 -22.68
CA LEU A 102 -1.36 0.55 -22.79
C LEU A 102 -2.25 1.00 -21.63
N HIS A 103 -3.37 1.62 -21.94
CA HIS A 103 -4.40 2.03 -20.99
C HIS A 103 -5.73 1.38 -21.35
N ILE A 104 -6.31 0.60 -20.43
CA ILE A 104 -7.64 0.01 -20.58
C ILE A 104 -8.50 0.37 -19.36
N GLU A 105 -9.66 0.99 -19.62
CA GLU A 105 -10.66 1.31 -18.62
C GLU A 105 -11.98 0.62 -18.92
N GLY A 106 -12.59 0.00 -17.91
CA GLY A 106 -13.92 -0.62 -17.99
C GLY A 106 -13.98 -1.89 -18.84
N ALA A 107 -12.84 -2.54 -19.05
CA ALA A 107 -12.73 -3.82 -19.75
C ALA A 107 -11.64 -4.69 -19.11
N THR A 108 -11.68 -5.99 -19.37
CA THR A 108 -10.62 -6.92 -18.96
C THR A 108 -9.59 -7.06 -20.07
N LEU A 109 -8.31 -6.96 -19.74
CA LEU A 109 -7.22 -7.27 -20.65
C LEU A 109 -6.95 -8.78 -20.65
N ARG A 110 -6.87 -9.36 -21.85
CA ARG A 110 -6.24 -10.65 -22.09
C ARG A 110 -5.05 -10.43 -23.02
N CYS A 111 -3.86 -10.77 -22.55
CA CYS A 111 -2.63 -10.61 -23.29
C CYS A 111 -1.74 -11.83 -23.03
N GLU A 112 -1.06 -12.33 -24.07
CA GLU A 112 -0.14 -13.47 -23.94
C GLU A 112 1.22 -13.06 -23.36
N SER A 113 1.63 -11.81 -23.59
CA SER A 113 2.89 -11.27 -23.09
C SER A 113 2.81 -9.74 -22.90
N LEU A 114 3.55 -9.21 -21.95
CA LEU A 114 3.74 -7.77 -21.72
C LEU A 114 5.21 -7.35 -21.89
N SER A 115 6.02 -8.20 -22.52
CA SER A 115 7.49 -8.10 -22.52
C SER A 115 8.09 -6.81 -23.05
N GLN A 116 7.38 -6.10 -23.94
CA GLN A 116 7.82 -4.82 -24.52
C GLN A 116 7.17 -3.59 -23.88
N LEU A 117 6.14 -3.82 -23.05
CA LEU A 117 5.32 -2.76 -22.51
C LEU A 117 6.07 -2.06 -21.37
N LYS A 118 6.18 -0.74 -21.45
CA LYS A 118 6.79 0.09 -20.41
C LYS A 118 5.77 0.65 -19.42
N ARG A 119 4.54 0.90 -19.87
CA ARG A 119 3.47 1.44 -19.03
C ARG A 119 2.18 0.65 -19.23
N LEU A 120 1.62 0.17 -18.13
CA LEU A 120 0.33 -0.53 -18.09
C LEU A 120 -0.62 0.18 -17.13
N GLU A 121 -1.76 0.66 -17.65
CA GLU A 121 -2.86 1.15 -16.83
C GLU A 121 -4.12 0.32 -17.05
N LEU A 122 -4.62 -0.27 -15.96
CA LEU A 122 -5.84 -1.05 -15.95
C LEU A 122 -6.78 -0.45 -14.90
N ARG A 123 -7.89 0.10 -15.37
CA ARG A 123 -8.85 0.83 -14.53
C ARG A 123 -10.24 0.23 -14.65
N ASN A 124 -10.94 0.20 -13.55
CA ASN A 124 -12.32 -0.24 -13.51
C ASN A 124 -13.15 0.69 -12.62
N THR A 125 -14.26 1.15 -13.17
CA THR A 125 -15.21 2.03 -12.48
C THR A 125 -16.30 1.25 -11.75
N VAL A 126 -16.40 -0.07 -11.99
CA VAL A 126 -17.38 -0.96 -11.37
C VAL A 126 -16.71 -2.19 -10.76
N PHE A 127 -17.14 -2.66 -9.59
CA PHE A 127 -16.68 -3.92 -9.00
C PHE A 127 -17.31 -5.15 -9.69
N ALA A 128 -17.09 -5.28 -11.00
CA ALA A 128 -17.57 -6.39 -11.81
C ALA A 128 -16.56 -7.56 -11.80
N PRO A 129 -17.02 -8.81 -11.89
CA PRO A 129 -16.13 -9.96 -12.07
C PRO A 129 -15.39 -9.84 -13.40
N LEU A 130 -14.11 -10.21 -13.36
CA LEU A 130 -13.28 -10.27 -14.55
C LEU A 130 -13.45 -11.62 -15.24
N GLY A 131 -13.29 -11.64 -16.57
CA GLY A 131 -13.31 -12.87 -17.38
C GLY A 131 -12.03 -13.72 -17.29
N HIS A 132 -11.14 -13.46 -16.33
CA HIS A 132 -9.92 -14.21 -16.07
C HIS A 132 -9.69 -14.40 -14.56
N THR A 133 -8.95 -15.44 -14.20
CA THR A 133 -8.59 -15.73 -12.80
C THR A 133 -7.46 -14.82 -12.31
N PHE A 134 -7.26 -14.76 -11.00
CA PHE A 134 -6.14 -14.02 -10.42
C PHE A 134 -4.80 -14.56 -10.91
N ASP A 135 -4.65 -15.87 -11.09
CA ASP A 135 -3.40 -16.48 -11.54
C ASP A 135 -3.09 -16.20 -13.00
N GLU A 136 -4.12 -16.18 -13.84
CA GLU A 136 -3.98 -15.76 -15.23
C GLU A 136 -3.48 -14.31 -15.29
N PHE A 137 -4.01 -13.44 -14.43
CA PHE A 137 -3.54 -12.06 -14.30
C PHE A 137 -2.08 -11.98 -13.81
N LEU A 138 -1.72 -12.73 -12.76
CA LEU A 138 -0.34 -12.77 -12.26
C LEU A 138 0.64 -13.32 -13.31
N THR A 139 0.24 -14.36 -14.04
CA THR A 139 1.04 -14.95 -15.13
C THR A 139 1.27 -13.94 -16.24
N MET A 140 0.24 -13.18 -16.61
CA MET A 140 0.36 -12.08 -17.57
C MET A 140 1.34 -11.01 -17.07
N LEU A 141 1.21 -10.55 -15.81
CA LEU A 141 2.12 -9.55 -15.23
C LEU A 141 3.56 -10.04 -15.17
N ALA A 142 3.80 -11.33 -14.91
CA ALA A 142 5.15 -11.91 -14.85
C ALA A 142 5.91 -11.84 -16.18
N THR A 143 5.21 -11.66 -17.30
CA THR A 143 5.85 -11.47 -18.61
C THR A 143 6.29 -10.02 -18.87
N GLY A 144 5.96 -9.08 -17.98
CA GLY A 144 6.22 -7.64 -18.12
C GLY A 144 7.64 -7.21 -17.74
N GLU A 145 8.66 -7.83 -18.33
CA GLU A 145 10.07 -7.58 -17.97
C GLU A 145 10.54 -6.14 -18.25
N ALA A 146 9.92 -5.43 -19.19
CA ALA A 146 10.23 -4.04 -19.52
C ALA A 146 9.34 -3.01 -18.82
N LEU A 147 8.43 -3.45 -17.94
CA LEU A 147 7.43 -2.59 -17.33
C LEU A 147 8.07 -1.62 -16.33
N GLU A 148 8.02 -0.32 -16.64
CA GLU A 148 8.54 0.76 -15.81
C GLU A 148 7.43 1.38 -14.91
N GLU A 149 6.18 1.39 -15.39
CA GLU A 149 5.02 1.98 -14.72
C GLU A 149 3.81 1.04 -14.71
N LEU A 150 3.24 0.77 -13.53
CA LEU A 150 2.02 -0.05 -13.34
C LEU A 150 0.94 0.75 -12.61
N VAL A 151 -0.26 0.83 -13.18
CA VAL A 151 -1.43 1.46 -12.57
C VAL A 151 -2.60 0.47 -12.57
N LEU A 152 -3.10 0.12 -11.40
CA LEU A 152 -4.25 -0.76 -11.20
C LEU A 152 -5.30 -0.02 -10.36
N GLU A 153 -6.48 0.26 -10.90
CA GLU A 153 -7.55 0.93 -10.14
C GLU A 153 -8.85 0.13 -10.17
N ASN A 154 -9.25 -0.41 -9.02
CA ASN A 154 -10.32 -1.39 -8.80
C ASN A 154 -10.33 -2.54 -9.82
N TYR A 155 -9.18 -2.82 -10.44
CA TYR A 155 -9.09 -3.75 -11.54
C TYR A 155 -9.12 -5.20 -11.04
N ILE A 156 -8.48 -5.49 -9.90
CA ILE A 156 -8.44 -6.85 -9.33
C ILE A 156 -9.85 -7.29 -8.91
N GLY A 157 -10.68 -6.34 -8.48
CA GLY A 157 -12.13 -6.49 -8.40
C GLY A 157 -12.58 -7.79 -7.69
N ARG A 158 -13.51 -8.53 -8.29
CA ARG A 158 -13.91 -9.88 -7.83
C ARG A 158 -13.23 -10.97 -8.68
N MET A 159 -11.91 -10.97 -8.79
CA MET A 159 -11.20 -12.15 -9.35
C MET A 159 -11.42 -13.34 -8.42
N GLY A 160 -11.89 -14.46 -8.97
CA GLY A 160 -12.16 -15.69 -8.21
C GLY A 160 -10.98 -16.10 -7.33
N ALA A 161 -11.27 -16.55 -6.11
CA ALA A 161 -10.29 -17.13 -5.20
C ALA A 161 -9.94 -18.57 -5.63
N GLY A 162 -9.45 -18.73 -6.86
CA GLY A 162 -8.80 -19.97 -7.24
C GLY A 162 -7.63 -20.18 -6.29
N ASP A 163 -7.66 -21.26 -5.51
CA ASP A 163 -6.57 -21.66 -4.63
C ASP A 163 -5.37 -21.96 -5.52
N SER A 164 -4.40 -21.05 -5.54
CA SER A 164 -3.31 -21.14 -6.48
C SER A 164 -1.97 -21.40 -5.84
N THR A 165 -1.22 -22.19 -6.58
CA THR A 165 0.15 -22.59 -6.34
C THR A 165 1.03 -21.40 -5.95
N PRO A 166 2.13 -21.62 -5.20
CA PRO A 166 3.09 -20.57 -4.87
C PRO A 166 3.73 -20.04 -6.16
N PHE A 167 3.10 -19.03 -6.75
CA PHE A 167 3.55 -18.30 -7.93
C PHE A 167 4.04 -16.93 -7.47
N HIS A 168 5.26 -16.57 -7.84
CA HIS A 168 5.80 -15.25 -7.53
C HIS A 168 6.23 -14.59 -8.83
N PHE A 169 5.96 -13.29 -8.96
CA PHE A 169 6.33 -12.53 -10.14
C PHE A 169 7.24 -11.35 -9.76
N PRO A 170 8.34 -11.13 -10.50
CA PRO A 170 9.17 -9.95 -10.31
C PRO A 170 8.59 -8.74 -11.03
N LEU A 171 8.74 -7.56 -10.44
CA LEU A 171 8.57 -6.26 -11.11
C LEU A 171 9.90 -5.50 -11.09
N ALA A 172 11.01 -6.18 -11.44
CA ALA A 172 12.38 -5.72 -11.20
C ALA A 172 12.73 -4.39 -11.91
N THR A 173 12.12 -4.11 -13.07
CA THR A 173 12.32 -2.88 -13.84
C THR A 173 11.28 -1.81 -13.53
N CYS A 174 10.24 -2.16 -12.76
CA CYS A 174 9.15 -1.26 -12.43
C CYS A 174 9.64 -0.23 -11.41
N LYS A 175 9.61 1.03 -11.82
CA LYS A 175 10.01 2.16 -11.00
C LYS A 175 8.85 2.62 -10.14
N THR A 176 7.65 2.66 -10.71
CA THR A 176 6.46 3.16 -10.03
C THR A 176 5.29 2.21 -10.20
N ALA A 177 4.65 1.84 -9.08
CA ALA A 177 3.38 1.13 -9.10
C ALA A 177 2.32 1.86 -8.28
N TYR A 178 1.17 2.13 -8.86
CA TYR A 178 -0.01 2.62 -8.18
C TYR A 178 -1.11 1.55 -8.20
N VAL A 179 -1.54 1.09 -7.02
CA VAL A 179 -2.58 0.07 -6.89
C VAL A 179 -3.67 0.57 -5.96
N LYS A 180 -4.81 0.92 -6.54
CA LYS A 180 -6.03 1.28 -5.81
C LYS A 180 -7.02 0.12 -5.85
N ASP A 181 -7.24 -0.59 -4.75
CA ASP A 181 -8.21 -1.70 -4.73
C ASP A 181 -8.73 -1.98 -3.30
N THR A 182 -9.52 -3.03 -3.12
CA THR A 182 -9.94 -3.51 -1.81
C THR A 182 -8.75 -4.03 -1.00
N THR A 183 -8.83 -3.95 0.33
CA THR A 183 -7.77 -4.43 1.24
C THR A 183 -7.38 -5.89 0.99
N GLN A 184 -8.37 -6.74 0.69
CA GLN A 184 -8.15 -8.16 0.39
C GLN A 184 -7.32 -8.35 -0.89
N ASN A 185 -7.63 -7.60 -1.95
CA ASN A 185 -6.92 -7.70 -3.23
C ASN A 185 -5.52 -7.12 -3.17
N LEU A 186 -5.35 -6.02 -2.43
CA LEU A 186 -4.01 -5.50 -2.13
C LEU A 186 -3.19 -6.58 -1.43
N TYR A 187 -3.71 -7.18 -0.36
CA TYR A 187 -3.00 -8.27 0.34
C TYR A 187 -2.65 -9.44 -0.58
N ARG A 188 -3.59 -9.89 -1.41
CA ARG A 188 -3.33 -10.96 -2.40
C ARG A 188 -2.20 -10.57 -3.34
N LEU A 189 -2.26 -9.40 -3.98
CA LEU A 189 -1.21 -8.95 -4.90
C LEU A 189 0.17 -8.95 -4.24
N LEU A 190 0.24 -8.46 -3.01
CA LEU A 190 1.48 -8.33 -2.25
C LEU A 190 2.10 -9.66 -1.85
N ALA A 191 1.29 -10.69 -1.57
CA ALA A 191 1.78 -12.02 -1.24
C ALA A 191 2.54 -12.69 -2.40
N HIS A 192 2.27 -12.27 -3.64
CA HIS A 192 2.89 -12.83 -4.85
C HIS A 192 4.01 -11.94 -5.42
N LEU A 193 4.26 -10.76 -4.85
CA LEU A 193 5.25 -9.82 -5.35
C LEU A 193 6.66 -10.21 -4.85
N SER A 194 7.55 -10.59 -5.78
CA SER A 194 8.91 -11.01 -5.41
C SER A 194 9.78 -9.89 -4.90
N GLU A 195 9.63 -8.70 -5.50
CA GLU A 195 10.37 -7.48 -5.20
C GLU A 195 9.44 -6.29 -5.51
N PRO A 196 9.18 -5.40 -4.55
CA PRO A 196 8.35 -4.23 -4.80
C PRO A 196 9.08 -3.22 -5.72
N PRO A 197 8.36 -2.44 -6.54
CA PRO A 197 8.90 -1.28 -7.27
C PRO A 197 9.53 -0.21 -6.36
N GLU A 198 10.42 0.65 -6.90
CA GLU A 198 11.10 1.73 -6.14
C GLU A 198 10.10 2.66 -5.42
N ASP A 199 9.06 3.13 -6.11
CA ASP A 199 7.93 3.88 -5.51
C ASP A 199 6.63 3.08 -5.68
N THR A 200 6.19 2.40 -4.62
CA THR A 200 4.92 1.67 -4.59
C THR A 200 3.89 2.47 -3.79
N ARG A 201 2.81 2.86 -4.46
CA ARG A 201 1.67 3.55 -3.86
C ARG A 201 0.46 2.65 -3.90
N LEU A 202 -0.03 2.28 -2.74
CA LEU A 202 -1.25 1.53 -2.57
C LEU A 202 -2.32 2.49 -2.09
N ALA A 203 -3.54 2.34 -2.57
CA ALA A 203 -4.66 3.17 -2.15
C ALA A 203 -5.85 2.26 -1.84
N VAL A 204 -6.42 2.40 -0.65
CA VAL A 204 -7.47 1.47 -0.21
C VAL A 204 -8.84 2.00 -0.62
N SER A 205 -9.62 1.16 -1.31
CA SER A 205 -11.01 1.43 -1.67
C SER A 205 -11.93 0.87 -0.59
N PHE A 206 -12.53 1.76 0.22
CA PHE A 206 -13.34 1.42 1.40
C PHE A 206 -14.80 1.00 1.09
N ALA A 207 -15.06 0.49 -0.12
CA ALA A 207 -16.43 0.21 -0.56
C ALA A 207 -17.15 -0.90 0.25
N ALA A 208 -16.42 -1.70 1.03
CA ALA A 208 -16.96 -2.65 1.99
C ALA A 208 -16.11 -2.58 3.26
N GLY A 209 -16.76 -2.55 4.44
CA GLY A 209 -16.08 -2.36 5.73
C GLY A 209 -14.86 -3.26 5.93
N ILE A 210 -13.93 -2.78 6.77
CA ILE A 210 -12.69 -3.48 7.10
C ILE A 210 -13.05 -4.87 7.61
N PRO A 211 -12.68 -5.96 6.93
CA PRO A 211 -12.89 -7.28 7.49
C PRO A 211 -12.08 -7.36 8.78
N SER A 212 -12.76 -7.45 9.93
CA SER A 212 -12.16 -7.62 11.25
C SER A 212 -11.35 -8.91 11.37
N ALA A 213 -11.56 -9.82 10.42
CA ALA A 213 -10.65 -10.88 10.06
C ALA A 213 -10.48 -10.82 8.54
N LEU A 214 -9.44 -10.13 8.06
CA LEU A 214 -8.70 -10.72 6.96
C LEU A 214 -8.14 -11.99 7.58
N ASP A 215 -8.93 -13.09 7.50
CA ASP A 215 -8.42 -14.43 7.75
C ASP A 215 -7.05 -14.44 7.12
N ILE A 216 -6.04 -14.82 7.90
CA ILE A 216 -4.70 -15.09 7.40
C ILE A 216 -4.98 -16.11 6.31
N LEU A 217 -5.19 -15.65 5.08
CA LEU A 217 -5.44 -16.49 3.94
C LEU A 217 -4.29 -17.45 4.07
N PRO A 218 -4.55 -18.74 4.27
CA PRO A 218 -3.48 -19.68 4.43
C PRO A 218 -2.76 -19.60 3.10
N LEU A 219 -1.70 -18.81 3.05
CA LEU A 219 -0.60 -18.90 2.11
C LEU A 219 0.10 -20.21 2.47
N LYS A 220 -0.67 -21.31 2.51
CA LYS A 220 -0.28 -22.65 2.90
C LYS A 220 0.71 -23.06 1.84
N GLY A 221 1.99 -22.99 2.19
CA GLY A 221 3.08 -23.36 1.31
C GLY A 221 3.66 -22.23 0.45
N ALA A 222 3.16 -20.98 0.54
CA ALA A 222 3.88 -19.87 -0.08
C ALA A 222 4.99 -19.44 0.87
N VAL A 223 6.22 -19.80 0.52
CA VAL A 223 7.40 -19.20 1.12
C VAL A 223 7.41 -17.74 0.68
N PRO A 224 7.33 -16.76 1.59
CA PRO A 224 7.32 -15.37 1.17
C PRO A 224 8.58 -15.04 0.39
N PRO A 225 8.47 -14.37 -0.77
CA PRO A 225 9.60 -14.17 -1.66
C PRO A 225 10.58 -13.12 -1.12
N LEU A 226 10.12 -12.22 -0.25
CA LEU A 226 10.92 -11.16 0.38
C LEU A 226 11.75 -11.67 1.57
N GLN A 227 12.55 -12.72 1.40
CA GLN A 227 13.39 -13.26 2.49
C GLN A 227 14.60 -12.40 2.85
N GLN A 228 14.88 -11.36 2.06
CA GLN A 228 16.03 -10.52 2.32
C GLN A 228 15.80 -9.70 3.61
N PRO A 229 16.72 -9.78 4.58
CA PRO A 229 16.58 -9.06 5.84
C PRO A 229 16.61 -7.56 5.60
N VAL A 230 15.61 -6.86 6.14
CA VAL A 230 15.53 -5.41 6.13
C VAL A 230 16.17 -4.88 7.41
N GLN A 231 17.20 -4.04 7.28
CA GLN A 231 17.91 -3.53 8.45
C GLN A 231 16.98 -2.66 9.29
N CYS A 232 16.27 -1.71 8.67
CA CYS A 232 15.34 -0.83 9.36
C CYS A 232 14.05 -0.65 8.55
N ALA A 233 12.90 -0.72 9.19
CA ALA A 233 11.61 -0.40 8.62
C ALA A 233 10.96 0.73 9.42
N THR A 234 10.56 1.80 8.76
CA THR A 234 9.93 2.98 9.37
C THR A 234 8.47 3.05 8.97
N PHE A 235 7.59 2.93 9.95
CA PHE A 235 6.18 3.31 9.84
C PHE A 235 6.06 4.79 10.11
N GLN A 236 5.59 5.55 9.13
CA GLN A 236 5.27 6.95 9.31
C GLN A 236 3.81 7.20 8.94
N PHE A 237 3.07 7.83 9.84
CA PHE A 237 1.70 8.23 9.57
C PHE A 237 1.73 9.62 8.92
N VAL A 238 0.97 9.79 7.84
CA VAL A 238 0.88 11.02 7.04
C VAL A 238 -0.57 11.49 7.01
N SER A 239 -0.84 12.73 6.59
CA SER A 239 -2.18 13.34 6.63
C SER A 239 -3.30 12.43 6.11
N ASP A 240 -3.01 11.70 5.02
CA ASP A 240 -3.99 10.91 4.29
C ASP A 240 -3.73 9.40 4.38
N GLY A 241 -2.93 8.92 5.33
CA GLY A 241 -2.69 7.48 5.50
C GLY A 241 -1.38 7.12 6.21
N ALA A 242 -0.72 6.06 5.78
CA ALA A 242 0.55 5.63 6.39
C ALA A 242 1.53 5.12 5.34
N GLN A 243 2.82 5.29 5.59
CA GLN A 243 3.89 4.81 4.73
C GLN A 243 4.85 3.89 5.50
N LEU A 244 5.35 2.88 4.81
CA LEU A 244 6.42 1.98 5.22
C LEU A 244 7.65 2.27 4.38
N ILE A 245 8.73 2.69 5.05
CA ILE A 245 10.02 2.99 4.41
C ILE A 245 11.04 1.96 4.91
N CYS A 246 11.56 1.13 4.01
CA CYS A 246 12.56 0.11 4.34
C CYS A 246 13.97 0.62 4.03
N ALA A 247 14.81 0.85 5.03
CA ALA A 247 16.20 1.28 4.85
C ALA A 247 17.07 0.14 4.31
N GLY A 248 17.96 0.47 3.37
CA GLY A 248 18.74 -0.50 2.60
C GLY A 248 18.00 -1.00 1.36
N TRP A 249 16.73 -0.62 1.22
CA TRP A 249 15.88 -0.86 0.06
C TRP A 249 15.57 0.50 -0.56
N LYS A 250 15.53 0.61 -1.89
CA LYS A 250 15.07 1.83 -2.56
C LYS A 250 13.56 2.03 -2.46
N HIS A 251 12.86 1.07 -1.86
CA HIS A 251 11.43 0.88 -1.95
C HIS A 251 10.68 1.68 -0.88
N LYS A 252 9.79 2.56 -1.33
CA LYS A 252 8.82 3.25 -0.48
C LYS A 252 7.43 2.66 -0.73
N ILE A 253 6.74 2.25 0.33
CA ILE A 253 5.36 1.76 0.24
C ILE A 253 4.44 2.74 0.96
N THR A 254 3.61 3.45 0.21
CA THR A 254 2.66 4.44 0.77
C THR A 254 1.25 3.89 0.66
N ILE A 255 0.47 3.93 1.73
CA ILE A 255 -0.96 3.63 1.73
C ILE A 255 -1.74 4.93 1.95
N GLU A 256 -2.53 5.31 0.95
CA GLU A 256 -3.27 6.56 0.93
C GLU A 256 -4.80 6.32 0.98
N HIS A 257 -5.52 7.28 1.56
CA HIS A 257 -6.97 7.34 1.55
C HIS A 257 -7.47 7.82 0.18
N CYS A 258 -8.45 7.10 -0.37
CA CYS A 258 -8.97 7.38 -1.71
C CYS A 258 -10.04 8.47 -1.79
N SER A 259 -10.36 9.22 -0.72
CA SER A 259 -11.34 10.30 -0.85
C SER A 259 -10.72 11.42 -1.68
N GLY A 260 -11.21 11.62 -2.91
CA GLY A 260 -10.87 12.77 -3.76
C GLY A 260 -11.30 14.14 -3.18
N THR A 261 -11.67 14.17 -1.90
CA THR A 261 -11.87 15.36 -1.09
C THR A 261 -10.97 15.22 0.14
N PRO A 262 -10.12 16.23 0.45
CA PRO A 262 -9.37 16.23 1.70
C PRO A 262 -10.36 16.08 2.85
N VAL A 263 -10.14 15.11 3.72
CA VAL A 263 -11.03 14.82 4.86
C VAL A 263 -10.85 15.94 5.89
N THR A 264 -11.45 17.10 5.65
CA THR A 264 -11.43 18.23 6.59
C THR A 264 -12.44 18.06 7.73
N VAL A 265 -13.21 16.98 7.76
CA VAL A 265 -14.25 16.75 8.77
C VAL A 265 -14.31 15.26 9.12
N LEU A 266 -14.22 14.96 10.42
CA LEU A 266 -14.42 13.65 11.11
C LEU A 266 -13.14 12.91 11.52
N GLY A 267 -12.70 13.13 12.76
CA GLY A 267 -11.61 12.39 13.42
C GLY A 267 -11.82 10.87 13.54
N ASN A 268 -13.04 10.37 13.29
CA ASN A 268 -13.33 8.92 13.29
C ASN A 268 -13.02 8.26 11.93
N ALA A 269 -13.03 9.01 10.83
CA ALA A 269 -12.69 8.49 9.51
C ALA A 269 -11.17 8.43 9.33
N SER A 270 -10.42 9.40 9.86
CA SER A 270 -8.96 9.34 9.85
C SER A 270 -8.42 8.15 10.64
N SER A 271 -9.01 7.80 11.80
CA SER A 271 -8.55 6.64 12.57
C SER A 271 -8.71 5.32 11.82
N SER A 272 -9.81 5.14 11.06
CA SER A 272 -10.03 3.89 10.32
C SER A 272 -9.04 3.72 9.17
N VAL A 273 -8.66 4.80 8.48
CA VAL A 273 -7.63 4.76 7.41
C VAL A 273 -6.28 4.35 7.97
N HIS A 274 -5.82 5.00 9.05
CA HIS A 274 -4.53 4.68 9.65
C HIS A 274 -4.50 3.25 10.18
N SER A 275 -5.58 2.77 10.79
CA SER A 275 -5.72 1.37 11.20
C SER A 275 -5.65 0.40 10.02
N VAL A 276 -6.35 0.66 8.92
CA VAL A 276 -6.27 -0.19 7.72
C VAL A 276 -4.88 -0.16 7.09
N ALA A 277 -4.31 1.03 6.96
CA ALA A 277 -2.98 1.21 6.42
C ALA A 277 -1.96 0.44 7.26
N LEU A 278 -2.06 0.54 8.59
CA LEU A 278 -1.26 -0.25 9.51
C LEU A 278 -1.49 -1.75 9.28
N VAL A 279 -2.74 -2.23 9.22
CA VAL A 279 -3.04 -3.66 8.98
C VAL A 279 -2.43 -4.18 7.68
N VAL A 280 -2.52 -3.43 6.58
CA VAL A 280 -1.92 -3.85 5.30
C VAL A 280 -0.39 -3.82 5.38
N LEU A 281 0.20 -2.76 5.92
CA LEU A 281 1.65 -2.62 6.04
C LEU A 281 2.26 -3.61 7.05
N MET A 282 1.55 -3.98 8.11
CA MET A 282 1.95 -5.03 9.06
C MET A 282 2.16 -6.37 8.36
N ARG A 283 1.37 -6.67 7.34
CA ARG A 283 1.51 -7.91 6.58
C ARG A 283 2.77 -7.96 5.74
N PHE A 284 3.24 -6.82 5.23
CA PHE A 284 4.55 -6.74 4.58
C PHE A 284 5.68 -7.15 5.53
N LEU A 285 5.63 -6.69 6.79
CA LEU A 285 6.64 -7.05 7.78
C LEU A 285 6.64 -8.55 8.11
N ALA A 286 5.49 -9.21 8.05
CA ALA A 286 5.42 -10.66 8.25
C ALA A 286 6.27 -11.42 7.23
N PHE A 287 6.49 -10.83 6.05
CA PHE A 287 7.27 -11.41 4.98
C PHE A 287 8.72 -10.94 4.96
N MET A 288 9.09 -9.89 5.71
CA MET A 288 10.42 -9.30 5.75
C MET A 288 11.05 -9.41 7.14
N PRO A 289 12.18 -10.13 7.32
CA PRO A 289 12.85 -10.14 8.62
C PRO A 289 13.44 -8.76 8.93
N VAL A 290 12.73 -7.98 9.74
CA VAL A 290 13.13 -6.62 10.15
C VAL A 290 13.93 -6.66 11.44
N SER A 291 15.12 -6.03 11.44
CA SER A 291 15.96 -5.94 12.65
C SER A 291 15.69 -4.69 13.49
N THR A 292 15.29 -3.59 12.86
CA THR A 292 14.97 -2.31 13.51
C THR A 292 13.61 -1.82 13.05
N LEU A 293 12.70 -1.55 13.98
CA LEU A 293 11.39 -0.98 13.69
C LEU A 293 11.33 0.46 14.21
N GLU A 294 11.06 1.41 13.32
CA GLU A 294 10.77 2.79 13.70
C GLU A 294 9.28 3.07 13.50
N ILE A 295 8.65 3.68 14.50
CA ILE A 295 7.26 4.13 14.49
C ILE A 295 7.30 5.64 14.69
N ALA A 296 7.11 6.39 13.61
CA ALA A 296 7.13 7.84 13.56
C ALA A 296 5.72 8.40 13.40
N ASP A 297 5.43 9.49 14.11
CA ASP A 297 4.20 10.28 13.98
C ASP A 297 2.90 9.49 14.25
N ALA A 298 2.98 8.45 15.10
CA ALA A 298 1.83 7.59 15.38
C ALA A 298 0.65 8.32 16.02
N THR A 299 -0.55 7.98 15.56
CA THR A 299 -1.81 8.66 15.91
C THR A 299 -2.58 7.94 17.01
N GLU A 300 -3.41 8.66 17.76
CA GLU A 300 -4.26 8.08 18.82
C GLU A 300 -5.37 7.16 18.31
N GLY A 301 -5.64 7.19 17.00
CA GLY A 301 -6.72 6.42 16.38
C GLY A 301 -6.48 4.91 16.31
N ILE A 302 -5.25 4.47 16.53
CA ILE A 302 -4.84 3.07 16.42
C ILE A 302 -5.07 2.36 17.75
N ASN A 303 -5.83 1.27 17.71
CA ASN A 303 -6.21 0.54 18.91
C ASN A 303 -5.02 -0.30 19.46
N LEU A 304 -5.11 -0.69 20.73
CA LEU A 304 -4.06 -1.49 21.37
C LEU A 304 -3.86 -2.87 20.68
N GLN A 305 -4.93 -3.44 20.12
CA GLN A 305 -4.88 -4.74 19.45
C GLN A 305 -4.06 -4.69 18.16
N GLU A 306 -4.15 -3.61 17.40
CA GLU A 306 -3.39 -3.40 16.16
C GLU A 306 -1.89 -3.27 16.45
N TRP A 307 -1.51 -2.55 17.51
CA TRP A 307 -0.12 -2.53 17.98
C TRP A 307 0.36 -3.90 18.45
N PHE A 308 -0.51 -4.67 19.10
CA PHE A 308 -0.21 -6.03 19.50
C PHE A 308 0.05 -6.92 18.28
N ASP A 309 -0.82 -6.87 17.27
CA ASP A 309 -0.69 -7.65 16.04
C ASP A 309 0.61 -7.30 15.29
N LEU A 310 0.99 -6.02 15.24
CA LEU A 310 2.27 -5.55 14.65
C LEU A 310 3.47 -6.25 15.29
N LEU A 311 3.51 -6.27 16.62
CA LEU A 311 4.64 -6.79 17.40
C LEU A 311 4.69 -8.33 17.38
N VAL A 312 3.55 -8.99 17.21
CA VAL A 312 3.48 -10.44 16.97
C VAL A 312 4.09 -10.78 15.61
N LEU A 313 3.79 -10.00 14.58
CA LEU A 313 4.27 -10.23 13.20
C LEU A 313 5.74 -9.83 12.98
N THR A 314 6.40 -9.22 13.97
CA THR A 314 7.78 -8.75 13.88
C THR A 314 8.71 -9.40 14.92
N PRO A 315 8.83 -10.74 14.95
CA PRO A 315 9.58 -11.43 16.00
C PRO A 315 11.09 -11.11 15.98
N ASN A 316 11.63 -10.76 14.82
CA ASN A 316 13.06 -10.53 14.56
C ASN A 316 13.57 -9.14 14.98
N VAL A 317 12.67 -8.24 15.38
CA VAL A 317 13.03 -6.88 15.77
C VAL A 317 13.92 -6.90 17.02
N ARG A 318 15.08 -6.26 16.92
CA ARG A 318 16.07 -6.07 17.98
C ARG A 318 16.08 -4.66 18.53
N GLU A 319 15.73 -3.68 17.71
CA GLU A 319 15.65 -2.27 18.11
C GLU A 319 14.28 -1.69 17.75
N LEU A 320 13.64 -1.00 18.70
CA LEU A 320 12.38 -0.29 18.50
C LEU A 320 12.59 1.20 18.76
N PHE A 321 12.24 2.03 17.78
CA PHE A 321 12.29 3.48 17.85
C PHE A 321 10.87 4.02 17.77
N ILE A 322 10.44 4.78 18.77
CA ILE A 322 9.13 5.44 18.80
C ILE A 322 9.39 6.94 18.78
N LYS A 323 8.98 7.62 17.71
CA LYS A 323 9.15 9.05 17.51
C LYS A 323 7.79 9.71 17.41
N GLN A 324 7.48 10.56 18.38
CA GLN A 324 6.26 11.36 18.40
C GLN A 324 6.57 12.81 18.04
N PRO A 325 5.63 13.55 17.42
CA PRO A 325 5.71 15.01 17.36
C PRO A 325 5.75 15.57 18.79
N ILE A 326 6.41 16.73 18.96
CA ILE A 326 6.81 17.30 20.27
C ILE A 326 5.60 17.59 21.21
N GLU A 327 4.37 17.51 20.70
CA GLU A 327 3.12 17.75 21.43
C GLU A 327 2.19 16.52 21.44
N GLY A 328 2.71 15.35 21.04
CA GLY A 328 1.95 14.11 20.98
C GLY A 328 1.54 13.61 22.36
N PRO A 329 0.27 13.20 22.56
CA PRO A 329 -0.18 12.62 23.81
C PRO A 329 0.58 11.31 24.10
N GLY A 330 1.09 11.16 25.32
CA GLY A 330 1.86 9.98 25.74
C GLY A 330 1.08 8.65 25.66
N ARG A 331 -0.23 8.71 25.39
CA ARG A 331 -1.13 7.55 25.24
C ARG A 331 -0.70 6.59 24.13
N VAL A 332 -0.25 7.11 22.99
CA VAL A 332 0.19 6.27 21.86
C VAL A 332 1.42 5.45 22.25
N VAL A 333 2.43 6.12 22.84
CA VAL A 333 3.64 5.45 23.34
C VAL A 333 3.28 4.39 24.37
N SER A 334 2.41 4.72 25.33
CA SER A 334 1.96 3.76 26.32
C SER A 334 1.23 2.58 25.71
N ASN A 335 0.40 2.77 24.68
CA ASN A 335 -0.26 1.66 23.98
C ASN A 335 0.77 0.73 23.33
N ILE A 336 1.74 1.28 22.60
CA ILE A 336 2.82 0.50 21.96
C ILE A 336 3.63 -0.27 23.01
N VAL A 337 4.00 0.39 24.12
CA VAL A 337 4.80 -0.24 25.19
C VAL A 337 3.98 -1.26 25.99
N THR A 338 2.68 -1.04 26.17
CA THR A 338 1.76 -2.01 26.77
C THR A 338 1.65 -3.25 25.88
N ALA A 339 1.60 -3.08 24.56
CA ALA A 339 1.56 -4.18 23.61
C ALA A 339 2.83 -5.06 23.67
N LEU A 340 3.99 -4.50 24.05
CA LEU A 340 5.22 -5.28 24.31
C LEU A 340 5.15 -6.18 25.55
N ALA A 341 4.34 -5.80 26.54
CA ALA A 341 4.23 -6.50 27.83
C ALA A 341 3.22 -7.65 27.80
N SER A 342 2.26 -7.66 26.87
CA SER A 342 1.21 -8.69 26.73
C SER A 342 0.46 -9.00 28.04
N PHE A 343 -0.39 -8.08 28.48
CA PHE A 343 -1.33 -8.31 29.60
C PHE A 343 -2.57 -9.14 29.22
N SER A 344 -2.67 -9.66 27.99
CA SER A 344 -3.90 -10.34 27.55
C SER A 344 -4.01 -11.73 28.19
N GLY A 345 -5.12 -11.98 28.89
CA GLY A 345 -5.48 -13.28 29.47
C GLY A 345 -5.87 -14.35 28.43
N GLN A 346 -5.52 -14.14 27.16
CA GLN A 346 -5.70 -15.13 26.10
C GLN A 346 -4.41 -15.94 25.99
N ALA A 347 -4.54 -17.26 25.85
CA ALA A 347 -3.43 -18.20 25.74
C ALA A 347 -2.65 -17.93 24.45
N VAL A 348 -1.65 -17.03 24.51
CA VAL A 348 -0.72 -16.82 23.39
C VAL A 348 0.54 -17.63 23.65
N GLU A 349 1.00 -18.35 22.62
CA GLU A 349 2.14 -19.29 22.69
C GLU A 349 3.47 -18.67 23.16
N SER A 350 3.62 -17.34 23.08
CA SER A 350 4.76 -16.62 23.65
C SER A 350 4.30 -15.52 24.61
N PRO A 351 4.78 -15.52 25.88
CA PRO A 351 4.47 -14.52 26.90
C PRO A 351 5.15 -13.16 26.62
N VAL A 352 6.10 -13.12 25.68
CA VAL A 352 6.83 -11.90 25.28
C VAL A 352 6.72 -11.69 23.78
N LYS A 353 6.30 -10.49 23.36
CA LYS A 353 6.29 -10.07 21.95
C LYS A 353 7.63 -9.48 21.55
N CYS A 354 8.02 -9.64 20.30
CA CYS A 354 9.40 -9.36 19.83
C CYS A 354 10.45 -9.94 20.80
N PRO A 355 10.60 -11.26 20.89
CA PRO A 355 11.49 -11.90 21.86
C PRO A 355 12.96 -11.45 21.70
N HIS A 356 13.34 -11.02 20.49
CA HIS A 356 14.67 -10.53 20.18
C HIS A 356 14.88 -9.03 20.49
N LEU A 357 13.85 -8.29 20.90
CA LEU A 357 13.95 -6.87 21.20
C LEU A 357 14.90 -6.65 22.39
N LYS A 358 15.95 -5.86 22.14
CA LYS A 358 17.00 -5.50 23.10
C LYS A 358 17.02 -4.02 23.40
N ASP A 359 16.71 -3.16 22.44
CA ASP A 359 16.87 -1.72 22.60
C ASP A 359 15.58 -0.99 22.26
N VAL A 360 15.14 -0.12 23.17
CA VAL A 360 13.94 0.71 22.97
C VAL A 360 14.33 2.17 23.10
N LYS A 361 13.94 2.99 22.13
CA LYS A 361 14.20 4.42 22.11
C LYS A 361 12.89 5.16 21.90
N VAL A 362 12.51 6.00 22.85
CA VAL A 362 11.30 6.83 22.79
C VAL A 362 11.71 8.29 22.70
N ARG A 363 11.17 9.03 21.73
CA ARG A 363 11.49 10.44 21.51
C ARG A 363 10.23 11.27 21.30
N GLY A 364 10.24 12.49 21.84
CA GLY A 364 9.18 13.47 21.61
C GLY A 364 7.90 13.24 22.42
N THR A 365 7.96 12.41 23.46
CA THR A 365 6.81 12.18 24.35
C THR A 365 6.90 13.05 25.60
N VAL A 366 5.77 13.55 26.07
CA VAL A 366 5.69 14.30 27.32
C VAL A 366 5.73 13.33 28.50
N TYR A 367 6.51 13.66 29.54
CA TYR A 367 6.52 12.88 30.76
C TYR A 367 5.11 12.74 31.36
N SER A 368 4.74 11.54 31.76
CA SER A 368 3.64 11.29 32.69
C SER A 368 4.02 10.12 33.62
N PRO A 369 3.63 10.14 34.90
CA PRO A 369 3.86 9.01 35.82
C PRO A 369 3.32 7.69 35.25
N TRP A 370 2.14 7.74 34.63
CA TRP A 370 1.52 6.56 34.01
C TRP A 370 2.34 5.95 32.87
N LEU A 371 2.91 6.78 31.97
CA LEU A 371 3.79 6.28 30.90
C LEU A 371 5.02 5.56 31.48
N ILE A 372 5.61 6.17 32.51
CA ILE A 372 6.79 5.62 33.19
C ILE A 372 6.47 4.31 33.90
N ASP A 373 5.30 4.22 34.55
CA ASP A 373 4.81 2.98 35.16
C ASP A 373 4.60 1.88 34.11
N VAL A 374 3.96 2.21 32.97
CA VAL A 374 3.74 1.27 31.86
C VAL A 374 5.06 0.75 31.30
N ILE A 375 6.04 1.62 31.06
CA ILE A 375 7.38 1.21 30.61
C ILE A 375 8.05 0.32 31.66
N GLY A 376 7.97 0.67 32.94
CA GLY A 376 8.59 -0.08 34.02
C GLY A 376 7.97 -1.47 34.18
N GLN A 377 6.64 -1.56 34.13
CA GLN A 377 5.92 -2.84 34.15
C GLN A 377 6.27 -3.71 32.95
N SER A 378 6.32 -3.12 31.75
CA SER A 378 6.72 -3.83 30.53
C SER A 378 8.14 -4.38 30.62
N ALA A 379 9.11 -3.58 31.09
CA ALA A 379 10.48 -4.01 31.29
C ALA A 379 10.60 -5.13 32.34
N LYS A 380 9.92 -4.97 33.49
CA LYS A 380 9.86 -5.98 34.55
C LYS A 380 9.29 -7.30 34.04
N TRP A 381 8.17 -7.26 33.32
CA TRP A 381 7.54 -8.44 32.73
C TRP A 381 8.51 -9.16 31.80
N ARG A 382 9.11 -8.44 30.85
CA ARG A 382 10.11 -9.01 29.93
C ARG A 382 11.29 -9.66 30.65
N ALA A 383 11.78 -9.05 31.73
CA ALA A 383 12.86 -9.62 32.54
C ALA A 383 12.45 -10.94 33.22
N GLN A 384 11.22 -11.02 33.75
CA GLN A 384 10.67 -12.25 34.35
C GLN A 384 10.62 -13.41 33.33
N TYR A 385 10.34 -13.10 32.07
CA TYR A 385 10.31 -14.07 30.96
C TYR A 385 11.64 -14.19 30.19
N ARG A 386 12.79 -13.86 30.83
CA ARG A 386 14.15 -14.04 30.29
C ARG A 386 14.42 -13.29 28.98
N ALA A 387 13.70 -12.20 28.73
CA ALA A 387 13.89 -11.32 27.58
C ALA A 387 14.18 -9.86 27.99
N PRO A 388 15.11 -9.60 28.93
CA PRO A 388 15.36 -8.25 29.42
C PRO A 388 15.86 -7.32 28.32
N LEU A 389 15.57 -6.03 28.47
CA LEU A 389 16.09 -5.00 27.58
C LEU A 389 17.57 -4.74 27.89
N ARG A 390 18.38 -4.65 26.84
CA ARG A 390 19.76 -4.19 26.93
C ARG A 390 19.79 -2.69 27.19
N SER A 391 19.02 -1.91 26.44
CA SER A 391 18.96 -0.47 26.63
C SER A 391 17.56 0.13 26.47
N LEU A 392 17.31 1.21 27.21
CA LEU A 392 16.13 2.05 27.13
C LEU A 392 16.59 3.52 27.08
N GLU A 393 16.25 4.23 26.00
CA GLU A 393 16.49 5.67 25.89
C GLU A 393 15.15 6.41 25.86
N LEU A 394 14.97 7.38 26.74
CA LEU A 394 13.82 8.27 26.77
C LEU A 394 14.29 9.70 26.51
N VAL A 395 13.84 10.30 25.42
CA VAL A 395 14.03 11.72 25.11
C VAL A 395 12.69 12.41 25.27
N LEU A 396 12.51 13.03 26.44
CA LEU A 396 11.23 13.60 26.88
C LEU A 396 11.06 15.02 26.33
N ALA A 397 9.88 15.32 25.81
CA ALA A 397 9.49 16.67 25.43
C ALA A 397 9.15 17.52 26.67
N PRO A 398 9.44 18.83 26.66
CA PRO A 398 9.07 19.73 27.75
C PRO A 398 7.55 19.84 27.88
N ARG A 399 7.05 20.02 29.11
CA ARG A 399 5.64 20.31 29.38
C ARG A 399 5.36 21.79 29.14
N PHE A 400 4.56 22.12 28.12
CA PHE A 400 4.05 23.49 27.92
C PHE A 400 2.69 23.65 28.60
N ASN A 401 2.67 23.94 29.90
CA ASN A 401 1.44 24.15 30.66
C ASN A 401 1.11 25.63 30.92
N GLY A 402 1.45 26.54 30.00
CA GLY A 402 1.14 27.98 30.13
C GLY A 402 1.65 28.65 31.42
N MET A 403 2.52 27.97 32.17
CA MET A 403 3.05 28.39 33.47
C MET A 403 4.57 28.62 33.34
N PRO A 404 5.14 29.60 34.07
CA PRO A 404 6.51 30.08 33.87
C PRO A 404 7.61 29.11 34.32
N HIS A 405 7.26 27.91 34.78
CA HIS A 405 8.20 26.89 35.21
C HIS A 405 7.97 25.62 34.41
N CYS A 406 8.84 25.35 33.45
CA CYS A 406 9.06 24.00 32.95
C CYS A 406 9.58 23.17 34.13
N GLU A 407 8.69 22.52 34.88
CA GLU A 407 9.12 21.44 35.77
C GLU A 407 9.68 20.33 34.86
N PHE A 408 11.00 20.26 34.79
CA PHE A 408 11.68 19.15 34.13
C PHE A 408 11.37 17.91 34.95
N ALA A 409 10.43 17.10 34.45
CA ALA A 409 10.14 15.78 34.99
C ALA A 409 11.32 14.79 34.83
N SER A 410 12.51 15.30 34.53
CA SER A 410 13.76 14.59 34.35
C SER A 410 14.24 13.94 35.64
N ASP A 411 14.06 14.56 36.81
CA ASP A 411 14.60 14.02 38.07
C ASP A 411 13.82 12.79 38.54
N ALA A 412 12.48 12.89 38.57
CA ALA A 412 11.63 11.74 38.86
C ALA A 412 11.84 10.59 37.84
N ALA A 413 12.02 10.92 36.56
CA ALA A 413 12.35 9.94 35.52
C ALA A 413 13.75 9.32 35.70
N ARG A 414 14.74 10.09 36.16
CA ARG A 414 16.11 9.60 36.44
C ARG A 414 16.12 8.67 37.66
N ASP A 415 15.41 9.01 38.73
CA ASP A 415 15.28 8.16 39.92
C ASP A 415 14.59 6.83 39.57
N TRP A 416 13.53 6.88 38.76
CA TRP A 416 12.89 5.69 38.24
C TRP A 416 13.83 4.87 37.34
N ALA A 417 14.59 5.52 36.46
CA ALA A 417 15.55 4.87 35.58
C ALA A 417 16.62 4.11 36.37
N ALA A 418 17.11 4.70 37.47
CA ALA A 418 18.06 4.04 38.38
C ALA A 418 17.47 2.75 38.98
N LYS A 419 16.19 2.75 39.39
CA LYS A 419 15.50 1.56 39.91
C LYS A 419 15.47 0.42 38.89
N LEU A 420 15.13 0.70 37.63
CA LEU A 420 15.11 -0.32 36.57
C LEU A 420 16.47 -1.00 36.34
N GLN A 421 17.56 -0.24 36.52
CA GLN A 421 18.91 -0.77 36.40
C GLN A 421 19.32 -1.61 37.60
N VAL A 422 19.03 -1.12 38.82
CA VAL A 422 19.31 -1.84 40.08
C VAL A 422 18.59 -3.18 40.10
N ASP A 423 17.32 -3.20 39.68
CA ASP A 423 16.50 -4.42 39.62
C ASP A 423 16.86 -5.33 38.43
N LYS A 424 17.83 -4.93 37.59
CA LYS A 424 18.30 -5.64 36.38
C LYS A 424 17.20 -5.89 35.34
N TYR A 425 16.16 -5.06 35.33
CA TYR A 425 15.11 -5.11 34.31
C TYR A 425 15.61 -4.55 32.97
N VAL A 426 16.50 -3.56 33.03
CA VAL A 426 17.16 -2.95 31.87
C VAL A 426 18.65 -2.77 32.15
N GLY A 427 19.52 -3.16 31.22
CA GLY A 427 20.97 -3.00 31.40
C GLY A 427 21.41 -1.53 31.46
N ARG A 428 20.94 -0.71 30.52
CA ARG A 428 21.24 0.72 30.44
C ARG A 428 19.98 1.55 30.26
N VAL A 429 19.72 2.51 31.15
CA VAL A 429 18.63 3.49 30.97
C VAL A 429 19.24 4.88 30.79
N VAL A 430 18.77 5.62 29.78
CA VAL A 430 19.21 6.99 29.49
C VAL A 430 17.98 7.88 29.38
N VAL A 431 17.89 8.88 30.24
CA VAL A 431 16.83 9.90 30.20
C VAL A 431 17.44 11.23 29.79
N LYS A 432 16.92 11.82 28.71
CA LYS A 432 17.34 13.12 28.18
C LYS A 432 16.13 14.03 28.02
N ASP A 433 16.37 15.32 28.18
CA ASP A 433 15.39 16.35 27.82
C ASP A 433 15.57 16.73 26.35
N ALA A 434 14.48 16.88 25.61
CA ALA A 434 14.52 17.37 24.24
C ALA A 434 14.89 18.87 24.26
N ILE A 435 16.08 19.20 23.74
CA ILE A 435 16.50 20.59 23.59
C ILE A 435 15.73 21.19 22.41
N ILE A 436 14.70 21.98 22.69
CA ILE A 436 14.08 22.82 21.66
C ILE A 436 15.05 23.96 21.38
N ARG A 437 15.78 23.88 20.27
CA ARG A 437 16.45 25.06 19.72
C ARG A 437 15.35 25.95 19.16
N SER A 438 14.95 26.96 19.93
CA SER A 438 14.13 28.07 19.43
C SER A 438 14.82 28.67 18.21
N PHE A 439 14.17 28.61 17.04
CA PHE A 439 14.54 29.42 15.88
C PHE A 439 13.77 30.73 15.90
#